data_AF-A0A5E4AMY7-F1
#
_entry.id   AF-A0A5E4AMY7-F1
#
_cell.length_a   1.000
_cell.length_b   1.000
_cell.length_c   1.000
_cell.angle_alpha   90.00
_cell.angle_beta   90.00
_cell.angle_gamma   90.00
#
_symmetry.space_group_name_H-M   'P 1'
#
loop_
_entity.id
_entity.type
_entity.pdbx_description
1 polymer ?
#
loop_
_entity_poly.entity_id
_entity_poly.type
_entity_poly.pdbx_seq_one_letter_code
_entity_poly.pdbx_strand_id
1 'polypeptide(L)'
;MAEFRSSRQASVSLLLSVEDARNWEAAGGGPSGTGARGGGRSGPGSLLAAQEMSSLSEYALRMTRLSARLFGEVARPTDSKSMKVVKLFSEQPLAKKKETYDWYPNHNTYFGLMGTLRFLGLYRDEHQDFKDEQKRLKKLRGKGKPKKGEGKRATKKK
;
A
#
# COMPACT_ATOMS: atom_id res chain seq x y z
N MET A 1 12.06 21.94 46.00
CA MET A 1 12.42 21.72 44.58
C MET A 1 11.49 20.61 44.07
N ALA A 2 10.20 20.90 43.83
CA ALA A 2 9.62 21.41 42.57
C ALA A 2 9.66 20.32 41.46
N GLU A 3 8.58 19.78 40.88
CA GLU A 3 7.17 20.17 40.79
C GLU A 3 6.25 18.95 40.55
N PHE A 4 5.05 19.04 41.10
CA PHE A 4 3.91 18.13 40.96
C PHE A 4 2.85 18.86 40.11
N ARG A 5 2.53 18.37 38.91
CA ARG A 5 1.36 18.80 38.11
C ARG A 5 0.85 17.60 37.31
N SER A 6 -0.24 16.98 37.76
CA SER A 6 -1.62 17.32 37.34
C SER A 6 -2.07 16.47 36.15
N SER A 7 -2.54 15.25 36.44
CA SER A 7 -3.39 14.47 35.54
C SER A 7 -4.81 14.47 36.11
N ARG A 8 -5.67 15.33 35.56
CA ARG A 8 -7.12 15.33 35.73
C ARG A 8 -7.76 15.78 34.42
N GLN A 9 -8.89 15.13 34.10
CA GLN A 9 -9.86 15.43 33.02
C GLN A 9 -9.42 14.94 31.63
N ALA A 10 -10.23 14.31 30.79
CA ALA A 10 -11.63 13.83 30.76
C ALA A 10 -11.62 12.69 29.71
N SER A 11 -12.62 11.85 29.43
CA SER A 11 -14.07 12.00 29.44
C SER A 11 -14.71 10.62 29.21
N VAL A 12 -15.84 10.42 29.86
CA VAL A 12 -16.80 9.33 29.70
C VAL A 12 -17.69 9.62 28.48
N SER A 13 -17.95 8.59 27.66
CA SER A 13 -19.12 8.42 26.78
C SER A 13 -19.02 6.99 26.23
N LEU A 14 -19.74 5.94 26.66
CA LEU A 14 -21.17 5.76 26.93
C LEU A 14 -22.07 6.27 25.79
N LEU A 15 -22.33 5.41 24.79
CA LEU A 15 -23.62 5.22 24.11
C LEU A 15 -23.43 4.36 22.85
N LEU A 16 -23.94 3.12 22.87
CA LEU A 16 -24.78 2.49 21.82
C LEU A 16 -24.87 0.96 22.05
N SER A 17 -25.76 0.59 22.98
CA SER A 17 -26.73 -0.51 22.79
C SER A 17 -27.71 -0.06 21.68
N VAL A 18 -28.44 -0.85 20.89
CA VAL A 18 -28.86 -2.26 20.78
C VAL A 18 -29.80 -2.29 19.53
N GLU A 19 -30.19 -3.48 19.06
CA GLU A 19 -31.26 -3.79 18.06
C GLU A 19 -30.86 -3.72 16.56
N ASP A 20 -30.65 -4.84 15.86
CA ASP A 20 -31.55 -5.95 15.47
C ASP A 20 -31.95 -5.80 13.99
N ALA A 21 -31.33 -6.55 13.08
CA ALA A 21 -31.74 -7.91 12.72
C ALA A 21 -33.19 -7.98 12.21
N ARG A 22 -33.39 -7.66 10.92
CA ARG A 22 -34.51 -8.19 10.12
C ARG A 22 -34.06 -8.52 8.70
N ASN A 23 -33.76 -9.81 8.52
CA ASN A 23 -34.36 -10.67 7.51
C ASN A 23 -34.15 -10.31 6.03
N TRP A 24 -33.25 -11.03 5.35
CA TRP A 24 -33.53 -11.50 4.00
C TRP A 24 -32.82 -12.85 3.74
N GLU A 25 -33.60 -13.92 3.75
CA GLU A 25 -33.24 -15.23 3.21
C GLU A 25 -34.38 -15.62 2.26
N ALA A 26 -34.10 -15.63 0.95
CA ALA A 26 -34.82 -16.37 -0.10
C ALA A 26 -34.07 -16.12 -1.42
N ALA A 27 -33.30 -17.09 -1.91
CA ALA A 27 -33.75 -18.04 -2.94
C ALA A 27 -34.31 -17.28 -4.17
N GLY A 28 -33.56 -17.14 -5.26
CA GLY A 28 -33.18 -18.26 -6.11
C GLY A 28 -34.33 -18.54 -7.09
N GLY A 29 -34.30 -17.91 -8.26
CA GLY A 29 -35.32 -18.13 -9.31
C GLY A 29 -35.15 -17.18 -10.49
N GLY A 30 -34.41 -17.61 -11.51
CA GLY A 30 -34.51 -17.02 -12.85
C GLY A 30 -35.78 -17.50 -13.57
N PRO A 31 -36.23 -16.76 -14.59
CA PRO A 31 -36.35 -17.42 -15.88
C PRO A 31 -35.86 -16.57 -17.06
N SER A 32 -35.31 -17.31 -18.02
CA SER A 32 -35.09 -16.94 -19.41
C SER A 32 -36.37 -16.42 -20.08
N GLY A 33 -36.27 -15.36 -20.88
CA GLY A 33 -37.36 -14.83 -21.69
C GLY A 33 -36.84 -13.98 -22.84
N THR A 34 -37.29 -14.34 -24.04
CA THR A 34 -36.94 -13.87 -25.39
C THR A 34 -37.25 -12.39 -25.66
N GLY A 35 -36.57 -11.85 -26.68
CA GLY A 35 -36.52 -10.40 -26.97
C GLY A 35 -37.79 -9.74 -27.47
N ALA A 36 -37.77 -8.41 -27.39
CA ALA A 36 -38.67 -7.51 -28.10
C ALA A 36 -37.95 -6.18 -28.37
N ARG A 37 -38.03 -5.73 -29.62
CA ARG A 37 -37.63 -4.40 -30.09
C ARG A 37 -38.58 -3.34 -29.55
N GLY A 38 -38.06 -2.14 -29.29
CA GLY A 38 -38.79 -0.89 -29.46
C GLY A 38 -39.01 -0.04 -28.22
N GLY A 39 -38.92 1.28 -28.41
CA GLY A 39 -39.60 2.26 -27.57
C GLY A 39 -38.70 3.03 -26.63
N GLY A 40 -38.34 4.25 -27.01
CA GLY A 40 -37.60 5.18 -26.17
C GLY A 40 -38.35 5.58 -24.90
N ARG A 41 -37.55 5.99 -23.92
CA ARG A 41 -37.83 7.02 -22.90
C ARG A 41 -36.47 7.41 -22.31
N SER A 42 -35.82 8.37 -22.95
CA SER A 42 -34.75 9.14 -22.33
C SER A 42 -35.38 9.95 -21.19
N GLY A 43 -35.31 9.45 -19.96
CA GLY A 43 -35.66 10.24 -18.79
C GLY A 43 -34.73 11.44 -18.68
N PRO A 44 -35.24 12.66 -18.42
CA PRO A 44 -34.40 13.84 -18.26
C PRO A 44 -33.79 13.83 -16.85
N GLY A 45 -32.88 12.90 -16.58
CA GLY A 45 -32.21 12.74 -15.28
C GLY A 45 -30.90 13.53 -15.13
N SER A 46 -30.42 14.19 -16.20
CA SER A 46 -29.09 14.83 -16.21
C SER A 46 -29.10 16.32 -16.57
N LEU A 47 -30.26 16.92 -16.82
CA LEU A 47 -30.37 18.35 -17.15
C LEU A 47 -30.67 19.24 -15.94
N LEU A 48 -31.08 18.67 -14.79
CA LEU A 48 -31.35 19.45 -13.57
C LEU A 48 -30.08 19.87 -12.83
N ALA A 49 -29.00 19.07 -12.88
CA ALA A 49 -27.75 19.41 -12.21
C ALA A 49 -26.99 20.58 -12.87
N ALA A 50 -27.20 20.80 -14.17
CA ALA A 50 -26.58 21.93 -14.88
C ALA A 50 -27.28 23.28 -14.58
N GLN A 51 -28.57 23.24 -14.23
CA GLN A 51 -29.37 24.43 -13.90
C GLN A 51 -29.14 24.93 -12.45
N GLU A 52 -28.60 24.10 -11.55
CA GLU A 52 -28.36 24.52 -10.15
C GLU A 52 -27.10 25.38 -9.96
N MET A 53 -26.13 25.31 -10.87
CA MET A 53 -24.89 26.09 -10.78
C MET A 53 -25.09 27.61 -11.00
N SER A 54 -26.27 28.04 -11.46
CA SER A 54 -26.67 29.45 -11.55
C SER A 54 -27.34 29.99 -10.29
N SER A 55 -27.39 29.24 -9.17
CA SER A 55 -28.15 29.62 -7.97
C SER A 55 -27.33 30.20 -6.80
N LEU A 56 -25.99 30.28 -6.91
CA LEU A 56 -25.14 30.90 -5.90
C LEU A 56 -24.97 32.41 -6.15
N SER A 57 -25.25 33.22 -5.11
CA SER A 57 -25.00 34.66 -5.15
C SER A 57 -23.54 34.97 -5.52
N GLU A 58 -23.31 35.99 -6.33
CA GLU A 58 -21.95 36.38 -6.74
C GLU A 58 -21.06 36.73 -5.53
N TYR A 59 -21.66 37.24 -4.46
CA TYR A 59 -20.97 37.43 -3.19
C TYR A 59 -20.46 36.10 -2.59
N ALA A 60 -21.27 35.04 -2.63
CA ALA A 60 -20.86 33.72 -2.14
C ALA A 60 -19.68 33.17 -2.97
N LEU A 61 -19.69 33.34 -4.29
CA LEU A 61 -18.56 32.95 -5.16
C LEU A 61 -17.28 33.76 -4.86
N ARG A 62 -17.41 35.04 -4.51
CA ARG A 62 -16.26 35.86 -4.07
C ARG A 62 -15.73 35.39 -2.71
N MET A 63 -16.62 35.04 -1.78
CA MET A 63 -16.24 34.53 -0.47
C MET A 63 -15.58 33.16 -0.53
N THR A 64 -16.07 32.21 -1.35
CA THR A 64 -15.45 30.89 -1.51
C THR A 64 -14.07 30.96 -2.16
N ARG A 65 -13.88 31.86 -3.14
CA ARG A 65 -12.56 32.12 -3.73
C ARG A 65 -11.60 32.76 -2.74
N LEU A 66 -12.09 33.68 -1.90
CA LEU A 66 -11.29 34.33 -0.87
C LEU A 66 -10.83 33.32 0.19
N SER A 67 -11.73 32.48 0.71
CA SER A 67 -11.37 31.44 1.68
C SER A 67 -10.36 30.45 1.10
N ALA A 68 -10.56 29.99 -0.16
CA ALA A 68 -9.61 29.09 -0.82
C ALA A 68 -8.21 29.71 -0.94
N ARG A 69 -8.11 31.02 -1.22
CA ARG A 69 -6.81 31.71 -1.26
C ARG A 69 -6.16 31.84 0.12
N LEU A 70 -6.95 32.11 1.15
CA LEU A 70 -6.47 32.25 2.53
C LEU A 70 -5.93 30.93 3.07
N PHE A 71 -6.60 29.81 2.78
CA PHE A 71 -6.21 28.48 3.25
C PHE A 71 -5.29 27.72 2.28
N GLY A 72 -4.89 28.33 1.16
CA GLY A 72 -3.97 27.72 0.18
C GLY A 72 -4.60 26.57 -0.64
N GLU A 73 -5.92 26.53 -0.72
CA GLU A 73 -6.68 25.57 -1.53
C GLU A 73 -6.80 26.05 -2.99
N VAL A 74 -7.45 25.24 -3.83
CA VAL A 74 -7.59 25.50 -5.27
C VAL A 74 -8.59 26.64 -5.52
N ALA A 75 -8.09 27.87 -5.68
CA ALA A 75 -8.93 29.06 -5.86
C ALA A 75 -9.55 29.20 -7.27
N ARG A 76 -9.05 28.47 -8.27
CA ARG A 76 -9.61 28.47 -9.64
C ARG A 76 -10.62 27.33 -9.76
N PRO A 77 -11.79 27.54 -10.40
CA PRO A 77 -12.69 26.44 -10.69
C PRO A 77 -11.96 25.47 -11.62
N THR A 78 -11.73 24.25 -11.13
CA THR A 78 -10.91 23.25 -11.84
C THR A 78 -11.74 21.99 -12.04
N ASP A 79 -11.58 21.32 -13.18
CA ASP A 79 -12.27 20.07 -13.47
C ASP A 79 -11.90 18.96 -12.47
N SER A 80 -12.86 18.07 -12.22
CA SER A 80 -12.74 16.85 -11.42
C SER A 80 -11.50 16.01 -11.76
N LYS A 81 -11.14 15.90 -13.05
CA LYS A 81 -9.93 15.17 -13.49
C LYS A 81 -8.64 15.88 -13.06
N SER A 82 -8.65 17.21 -13.05
CA SER A 82 -7.48 18.03 -12.71
C SER A 82 -7.23 18.08 -11.20
N MET A 83 -8.28 17.94 -10.38
CA MET A 83 -8.17 17.78 -8.93
C MET A 83 -7.37 16.54 -8.51
N LYS A 84 -7.25 15.52 -9.38
CA LYS A 84 -6.37 14.35 -9.15
C LYS A 84 -4.92 14.78 -8.94
N VAL A 85 -4.44 15.79 -9.66
CA VAL A 85 -3.05 16.26 -9.55
C VAL A 85 -2.79 16.84 -8.18
N VAL A 86 -3.74 17.63 -7.66
CA VAL A 86 -3.67 18.18 -6.30
C VAL A 86 -3.57 17.05 -5.28
N LYS A 87 -4.39 16.01 -5.41
CA LYS A 87 -4.34 14.83 -4.53
C LYS A 87 -3.02 14.04 -4.63
N LEU A 88 -2.48 13.89 -5.84
CA LEU A 88 -1.20 13.19 -6.07
C LEU A 88 -0.02 13.88 -5.40
N PHE A 89 -0.05 15.21 -5.28
CA PHE A 89 1.01 15.99 -4.63
C PHE A 89 0.73 16.30 -3.16
N SER A 90 -0.53 16.22 -2.71
CA SER A 90 -0.87 16.32 -1.29
C SER A 90 -0.48 15.07 -0.52
N GLU A 91 -0.60 13.89 -1.14
CA GLU A 91 -0.26 12.61 -0.53
C GLU A 91 1.17 12.17 -0.86
N GLN A 92 1.79 11.42 0.07
CA GLN A 92 3.08 10.80 -0.22
C GLN A 92 2.89 9.68 -1.25
N PRO A 93 3.64 9.68 -2.38
CA PRO A 93 3.51 8.65 -3.40
C PRO A 93 3.88 7.29 -2.82
N LEU A 94 3.18 6.24 -3.27
CA LEU A 94 3.32 4.87 -2.75
C LEU A 94 4.78 4.41 -2.69
N ALA A 95 5.55 4.64 -3.76
CA ALA A 95 6.95 4.24 -3.82
C ALA A 95 7.86 4.85 -2.74
N LYS A 96 7.50 6.03 -2.22
CA LYS A 96 8.27 6.71 -1.15
C LYS A 96 7.78 6.34 0.24
N LYS A 97 6.68 5.59 0.37
CA LYS A 97 6.21 5.12 1.67
C LYS A 97 7.23 4.13 2.22
N LYS A 98 7.54 4.28 3.51
CA LYS A 98 8.52 3.41 4.20
C LYS A 98 8.17 1.94 4.07
N GLU A 99 6.89 1.62 4.20
CA GLU A 99 6.35 0.27 4.00
C GLU A 99 6.71 -0.34 2.64
N THR A 100 6.88 0.49 1.60
CA THR A 100 7.19 0.02 0.24
C THR A 100 8.68 -0.18 0.02
N TYR A 101 9.55 0.77 0.40
CA TYR A 101 10.98 0.64 0.13
C TYR A 101 11.75 -0.14 1.21
N ASP A 102 11.34 -0.07 2.47
CA ASP A 102 11.95 -0.82 3.59
C ASP A 102 11.28 -2.20 3.78
N TRP A 103 10.60 -2.72 2.74
CA TRP A 103 9.88 -3.98 2.83
C TRP A 103 10.79 -5.17 3.19
N TYR A 104 11.98 -5.23 2.60
CA TYR A 104 12.98 -6.24 2.92
C TYR A 104 14.04 -5.67 3.86
N PRO A 105 14.33 -6.35 4.99
CA PRO A 105 15.50 -6.01 5.78
C PRO A 105 16.77 -6.11 4.94
N ASN A 106 17.77 -5.30 5.25
CA ASN A 106 19.04 -5.35 4.54
C ASN A 106 19.77 -6.67 4.86
N HIS A 107 19.60 -7.69 4.03
CA HIS A 107 20.15 -9.01 4.29
C HIS A 107 21.68 -9.02 4.27
N ASN A 108 22.29 -8.16 3.47
CA ASN A 108 23.76 -8.08 3.33
C ASN A 108 24.43 -7.62 4.62
N THR A 109 23.79 -6.71 5.38
CA THR A 109 24.34 -6.25 6.66
C THR A 109 24.34 -7.38 7.69
N TYR A 110 23.24 -8.14 7.80
CA TYR A 110 23.18 -9.27 8.73
C TYR A 110 24.14 -10.38 8.34
N PHE A 111 24.18 -10.75 7.05
CA PHE A 111 25.09 -11.79 6.57
C PHE A 111 26.56 -11.41 6.77
N GLY A 112 26.93 -10.17 6.44
CA GLY A 112 28.28 -9.66 6.66
C GLY A 112 28.64 -9.62 8.14
N LEU A 113 27.76 -9.06 8.98
CA LEU A 113 27.97 -8.94 10.42
C LEU A 113 28.14 -10.30 11.10
N MET A 114 27.24 -11.25 10.84
CA MET A 114 27.34 -12.58 11.45
C MET A 114 28.55 -13.36 10.93
N GLY A 115 28.92 -13.16 9.67
CA GLY A 115 30.14 -13.72 9.08
C GLY A 115 31.42 -13.18 9.74
N THR A 116 31.53 -11.87 9.96
CA THR A 116 32.69 -11.28 10.65
C THR A 116 32.76 -11.74 12.10
N LEU A 117 31.63 -11.79 12.81
CA LEU A 117 31.58 -12.31 14.18
C LEU A 117 31.98 -13.80 14.25
N ARG A 118 31.63 -14.60 13.25
CA ARG A 118 32.09 -16.01 13.15
C ARG A 118 33.61 -16.10 13.02
N PHE A 119 34.22 -15.29 12.16
CA PHE A 119 35.68 -15.30 11.99
C PHE A 119 36.43 -14.80 13.22
N LEU A 120 35.82 -13.88 13.99
CA LEU A 120 36.34 -13.42 15.27
C LEU A 120 36.10 -14.41 16.43
N GLY A 121 35.34 -15.49 16.21
CA GLY A 121 34.99 -16.47 17.24
C GLY A 121 33.93 -15.99 18.24
N LEU A 122 33.29 -14.85 17.98
CA LEU A 122 32.25 -14.27 18.83
C LEU A 122 30.85 -14.84 18.55
N TYR A 123 30.68 -15.44 17.37
CA TYR A 123 29.43 -16.07 16.94
C TYR A 123 29.70 -17.47 16.39
N ARG A 124 28.84 -18.44 16.76
CA ARG A 124 28.91 -19.81 16.23
C ARG A 124 27.74 -20.04 15.28
N ASP A 125 28.05 -20.31 14.01
CA ASP A 125 27.07 -20.58 12.97
C ASP A 125 27.08 -22.08 12.62
N GLU A 126 26.18 -22.84 13.26
CA GLU A 126 26.08 -24.30 13.06
C GLU A 126 25.70 -24.66 11.62
N HIS A 127 24.92 -23.78 10.97
CA HIS A 127 24.45 -24.01 9.62
C HIS A 127 25.60 -23.90 8.62
N GLN A 128 26.53 -22.96 8.82
CA GLN A 128 27.73 -22.89 8.00
C GLN A 128 28.75 -23.98 8.35
N ASP A 129 28.92 -24.33 9.63
CA ASP A 129 29.79 -25.43 10.04
C ASP A 129 29.37 -26.74 9.36
N PHE A 130 28.07 -27.02 9.31
CA PHE A 130 27.54 -28.19 8.60
C PHE A 130 27.83 -28.14 7.10
N LYS A 131 27.62 -26.98 6.45
CA LYS A 131 27.93 -26.83 5.01
C LYS A 131 29.41 -27.03 4.72
N ASP A 132 30.28 -26.50 5.56
CA ASP A 132 31.73 -26.59 5.39
C ASP A 132 32.21 -28.03 5.55
N GLU A 133 31.69 -28.76 6.53
CA GLU A 133 32.01 -30.19 6.71
C GLU A 133 31.50 -31.04 5.54
N GLN A 134 30.26 -30.81 5.09
CA GLN A 134 29.73 -31.49 3.90
C GLN A 134 30.55 -31.18 2.65
N LYS A 135 31.07 -29.96 2.52
CA LYS A 135 31.93 -29.56 1.41
C LYS A 135 33.29 -30.24 1.49
N ARG A 136 33.85 -30.42 2.70
CA ARG A 136 35.09 -31.19 2.95
C ARG A 136 34.93 -32.64 2.48
N LEU A 137 33.89 -33.33 2.94
CA LEU A 137 33.60 -34.72 2.56
C LEU A 137 33.34 -34.88 1.07
N LYS A 138 32.61 -33.94 0.45
CA LYS A 138 32.37 -33.95 -1.01
C LYS A 138 33.67 -33.80 -1.81
N LYS A 139 34.62 -32.99 -1.34
CA LYS A 139 35.95 -32.85 -1.97
C LYS A 139 36.76 -34.15 -1.85
N LEU A 140 36.77 -34.78 -0.68
CA LEU A 140 37.43 -36.08 -0.45
C LEU A 140 36.87 -37.17 -1.38
N ARG A 141 35.55 -37.15 -1.65
CA ARG A 141 34.90 -38.04 -2.62
C ARG A 141 35.17 -37.68 -4.10
N GLY A 142 35.98 -36.67 -4.37
CA GLY A 142 36.24 -36.18 -5.74
C GLY A 142 35.06 -35.43 -6.38
N LYS A 143 33.97 -35.18 -5.63
CA LYS A 143 32.79 -34.43 -6.10
C LYS A 143 32.86 -32.96 -5.67
N GLY A 144 34.07 -32.41 -5.68
CA GLY A 144 34.31 -30.99 -5.42
C GLY A 144 33.75 -30.10 -6.53
N LYS A 145 33.57 -28.81 -6.25
CA LYS A 145 33.26 -27.83 -7.30
C LYS A 145 34.46 -27.75 -8.25
N PRO A 146 34.31 -27.98 -9.56
CA PRO A 146 35.40 -27.86 -10.51
C PRO A 146 35.90 -26.42 -10.55
N LYS A 147 37.16 -26.22 -10.93
CA LYS A 147 37.71 -24.88 -11.14
C LYS A 147 36.91 -24.18 -12.24
N LYS A 148 36.67 -22.88 -12.08
CA LYS A 148 35.93 -22.08 -13.06
C LYS A 148 36.66 -22.19 -14.41
N GLY A 149 35.95 -22.63 -15.44
CA GLY A 149 36.51 -22.87 -16.79
C GLY A 149 36.83 -24.33 -17.11
N GLU A 150 37.03 -25.20 -16.11
CA GLU A 150 37.35 -26.63 -16.28
C GLU A 150 36.09 -27.52 -16.14
N GLY A 151 34.91 -26.92 -16.40
CA GLY A 151 33.64 -27.64 -16.32
C GLY A 151 33.54 -28.70 -17.42
N LYS A 152 32.53 -29.57 -17.30
CA LYS A 152 32.25 -30.68 -18.24
C LYS A 152 32.16 -30.25 -19.71
N ARG A 153 31.90 -28.98 -20.01
CA ARG A 153 31.86 -28.43 -21.37
C ARG A 153 33.27 -28.19 -21.94
N ALA A 154 34.25 -27.82 -21.11
CA ALA A 154 35.61 -27.57 -21.55
C ALA A 154 36.37 -28.86 -21.88
N THR A 155 36.10 -29.95 -21.14
CA THR A 155 36.69 -31.26 -21.42
C THR A 155 36.14 -31.92 -22.69
N LYS A 156 34.96 -31.52 -23.18
CA LYS A 156 34.37 -32.04 -24.42
C LYS A 156 34.84 -31.31 -25.68
N LYS A 157 35.49 -30.14 -25.56
CA LYS A 157 35.96 -29.33 -26.70
C LYS A 157 37.39 -29.72 -27.13
N LYS A 158 38.03 -30.64 -26.40
CA LYS A 158 39.37 -31.15 -26.67
C LYS A 158 39.24 -32.50 -27.37
#